data_AF-A0A7Y5IXJ7-F1
#
_entry.id   AF-A0A7Y5IXJ7-F1
#
_cell.length_a   1.000
_cell.length_b   1.000
_cell.length_c   1.000
_cell.angle_alpha   90.00
_cell.angle_beta   90.00
_cell.angle_gamma   90.00
#
_symmetry.space_group_name_H-M   'P 1'
#
loop_
_entity.id
_entity.type
_entity.pdbx_description
1 polymer ?
#
loop_
_entity_poly.entity_id
_entity_poly.type
_entity_poly.pdbx_seq_one_letter_code
_entity_poly.pdbx_strand_id
1 'polypeptide(L)'
;MRLTLSEIRQNATAFAAEWREVSSERAEAQSFWTEFFGVFGIRRRSVASFEEKVRNLKGTYDRIDVFYSGVMLGEHKSLDADLSKAASQAFDYVQSLTREGRIDEAPRYIVVSDFARIVLYDLESEDSSIPIASFPTAKLHENIRHFGFLSGYQVQPVD
;
A
#
# COMPACT_ATOMS: atom_id res chain seq x y z
N MET A 1 -5.88 3.37 -21.59
CA MET A 1 -5.20 4.68 -21.63
C MET A 1 -4.69 4.96 -20.23
N ARG A 2 -3.43 5.41 -20.08
CA ARG A 2 -2.89 5.77 -18.75
C ARG A 2 -3.49 7.11 -18.32
N LEU A 3 -3.86 7.24 -17.05
CA LEU A 3 -4.32 8.52 -16.50
C LEU A 3 -3.19 9.54 -16.55
N THR A 4 -3.50 10.81 -16.76
CA THR A 4 -2.59 11.94 -16.60
C THR A 4 -2.35 12.24 -15.11
N LEU A 5 -1.27 12.96 -14.80
CA LEU A 5 -1.01 13.40 -13.42
C LEU A 5 -2.14 14.26 -12.84
N SER A 6 -2.81 15.04 -13.70
CA SER A 6 -3.96 15.87 -13.29
C SER A 6 -5.17 15.00 -12.92
N GLU A 7 -5.48 13.97 -13.71
CA GLU A 7 -6.56 13.03 -13.40
C GLU A 7 -6.26 12.24 -12.12
N ILE A 8 -5.02 11.77 -11.93
CA ILE A 8 -4.59 11.10 -10.69
C ILE A 8 -4.76 12.04 -9.49
N ARG A 9 -4.34 13.30 -9.61
CA ARG A 9 -4.50 14.29 -8.54
C ARG A 9 -5.98 14.54 -8.23
N GLN A 10 -6.83 14.68 -9.24
CA GLN A 10 -8.27 14.87 -9.05
C GLN A 10 -8.90 13.67 -8.34
N ASN A 11 -8.58 12.45 -8.76
CA ASN A 11 -9.06 11.23 -8.12
C ASN A 11 -8.56 11.14 -6.67
N ALA A 12 -7.30 11.49 -6.41
CA ALA A 12 -6.73 11.53 -5.06
C ALA A 12 -7.42 12.56 -4.16
N THR A 13 -7.85 13.70 -4.71
CA THR A 13 -8.64 14.69 -3.96
C THR A 13 -10.02 14.15 -3.60
N ALA A 14 -10.70 13.46 -4.53
CA ALA A 14 -11.98 12.82 -4.25
C ALA A 14 -11.85 11.72 -3.18
N PHE A 15 -10.83 10.86 -3.31
CA PHE A 15 -10.49 9.85 -2.31
C PHE A 15 -10.25 10.48 -0.93
N ALA A 16 -9.43 11.52 -0.86
CA ALA A 16 -9.15 12.23 0.39
C ALA A 16 -10.39 12.87 1.03
N ALA A 17 -11.41 13.21 0.25
CA ALA A 17 -12.67 13.74 0.76
C ALA A 17 -13.58 12.63 1.30
N GLU A 18 -13.71 11.52 0.56
CA GLU A 18 -14.51 10.35 0.97
C GLU A 18 -14.02 9.77 2.29
N TRP A 19 -12.71 9.59 2.43
CA TRP A 19 -12.10 8.94 3.59
C TRP A 19 -11.83 9.86 4.78
N ARG A 20 -12.36 11.10 4.76
CA ARG A 20 -12.12 12.08 5.83
C ARG A 20 -12.84 11.77 7.15
N GLU A 21 -14.06 11.21 7.06
CA GLU A 21 -14.96 11.06 8.22
C GLU A 21 -15.30 9.59 8.53
N VAL A 22 -14.61 8.64 7.91
CA VAL A 22 -14.93 7.20 8.06
C VAL A 22 -14.60 6.71 9.47
N SER A 23 -15.61 6.15 10.13
CA SER A 23 -15.47 5.39 11.37
C SER A 23 -15.12 3.93 11.05
N SER A 24 -13.91 3.51 11.38
CA SER A 24 -13.29 2.22 11.03
C SER A 24 -14.18 0.97 11.22
N GLU A 25 -14.67 0.39 10.11
CA GLU A 25 -15.16 -0.99 10.05
C GLU A 25 -14.26 -1.86 9.16
N ARG A 26 -14.20 -3.18 9.42
CA ARG A 26 -13.34 -4.10 8.65
C ARG A 26 -13.74 -4.22 7.18
N ALA A 27 -15.02 -4.04 6.85
CA ALA A 27 -15.50 -4.01 5.46
C ALA A 27 -14.89 -2.82 4.69
N GLU A 28 -14.61 -1.71 5.38
CA GLU A 28 -14.08 -0.49 4.80
C GLU A 28 -12.64 -0.63 4.32
N ALA A 29 -11.82 -1.51 4.92
CA ALA A 29 -10.42 -1.68 4.51
C ALA A 29 -10.30 -2.20 3.06
N GLN A 30 -11.18 -3.11 2.64
CA GLN A 30 -11.16 -3.61 1.25
C GLN A 30 -11.65 -2.55 0.25
N SER A 31 -12.63 -1.74 0.64
CA SER A 31 -13.11 -0.59 -0.13
C SER A 31 -12.01 0.45 -0.26
N PHE A 32 -11.34 0.81 0.84
CA PHE A 32 -10.20 1.73 0.88
C PHE A 32 -9.14 1.32 -0.13
N TRP A 33 -8.68 0.07 -0.09
CA TRP A 33 -7.67 -0.39 -1.04
C TRP A 33 -8.19 -0.37 -2.48
N THR A 34 -9.42 -0.83 -2.71
CA THR A 34 -10.01 -0.83 -4.06
C THR A 34 -10.06 0.57 -4.67
N GLU A 35 -10.47 1.56 -3.88
CA GLU A 35 -10.54 2.96 -4.30
C GLU A 35 -9.17 3.62 -4.39
N PHE A 36 -8.24 3.27 -3.50
CA PHE A 36 -6.85 3.72 -3.54
C PHE A 36 -6.17 3.30 -4.85
N PHE A 37 -6.33 2.04 -5.28
CA PHE A 37 -5.88 1.62 -6.61
C PHE A 37 -6.61 2.36 -7.74
N GLY A 38 -7.91 2.64 -7.53
CA GLY A 38 -8.74 3.42 -8.44
C GLY A 38 -8.21 4.84 -8.69
N VAL A 39 -7.57 5.46 -7.70
CA VAL A 39 -6.88 6.77 -7.86
C VAL A 39 -5.88 6.74 -9.02
N PHE A 40 -5.17 5.62 -9.18
CA PHE A 40 -4.17 5.40 -10.22
C PHE A 40 -4.73 4.73 -11.48
N GLY A 41 -6.05 4.57 -11.58
CA GLY A 41 -6.72 3.92 -12.71
C GLY A 41 -6.53 2.40 -12.75
N ILE A 42 -6.07 1.79 -11.65
CA ILE A 42 -5.88 0.35 -11.54
C ILE A 42 -7.16 -0.30 -11.03
N ARG A 43 -7.65 -1.30 -11.76
CA ARG A 43 -8.64 -2.23 -11.21
C ARG A 43 -7.92 -3.22 -10.31
N ARG A 44 -7.98 -3.02 -8.98
CA ARG A 44 -7.29 -3.88 -8.00
C ARG A 44 -7.46 -5.38 -8.28
N ARG A 45 -8.65 -5.85 -8.67
CA ARG A 45 -8.94 -7.26 -9.06
C ARG A 45 -8.08 -7.83 -10.18
N SER A 46 -7.51 -7.02 -11.06
CA SER A 46 -6.67 -7.50 -12.16
C SER A 46 -5.19 -7.64 -11.79
N VAL A 47 -4.76 -7.09 -10.66
CA VAL A 47 -3.32 -7.04 -10.29
C VAL A 47 -3.03 -7.53 -8.88
N ALA A 48 -4.01 -7.52 -7.99
CA ALA A 48 -3.80 -7.78 -6.58
C ALA A 48 -4.84 -8.73 -5.97
N SER A 49 -4.33 -9.65 -5.14
CA SER A 49 -5.11 -10.53 -4.28
C SER A 49 -5.44 -9.82 -2.96
N PHE A 50 -6.62 -10.14 -2.40
CA PHE A 50 -6.95 -9.84 -1.01
C PHE A 50 -6.71 -11.10 -0.17
N GLU A 51 -6.32 -10.93 1.08
CA GLU A 51 -6.29 -12.00 2.08
C GLU A 51 -5.40 -13.20 1.71
N GLU A 52 -4.23 -12.95 1.12
CA GLU A 52 -3.27 -14.04 0.86
C GLU A 52 -2.75 -14.63 2.17
N LYS A 53 -2.73 -15.97 2.24
CA LYS A 53 -2.21 -16.72 3.37
C LYS A 53 -0.78 -17.16 3.07
N VAL A 54 0.16 -16.72 3.89
CA VAL A 54 1.52 -17.26 3.90
C VAL A 54 1.82 -17.82 5.29
N ARG A 55 2.58 -18.90 5.33
CA ARG A 55 2.95 -19.53 6.58
C ARG A 55 4.01 -18.66 7.25
N ASN A 56 3.69 -18.13 8.42
CA ASN A 56 4.60 -17.30 9.17
C ASN A 56 5.63 -18.14 9.94
N LEU A 57 6.54 -17.42 10.59
CA LEU A 57 7.66 -18.01 11.35
C LEU A 57 7.23 -18.90 12.51
N LYS A 58 6.02 -18.69 13.01
CA LYS A 58 5.43 -19.44 14.13
C LYS A 58 4.59 -20.63 13.65
N GLY A 59 4.56 -20.88 12.33
CA GLY A 59 3.79 -21.96 11.72
C GLY A 59 2.29 -21.69 11.61
N THR A 60 1.83 -20.49 11.92
CA THR A 60 0.45 -20.03 11.67
C THR A 60 0.37 -19.30 10.33
N TYR A 61 -0.83 -19.00 9.84
CA TYR A 61 -0.99 -18.19 8.64
C TYR A 61 -1.22 -16.74 9.03
N ASP A 62 -0.34 -15.86 8.56
CA ASP A 62 -0.61 -14.44 8.58
C ASP A 62 -1.41 -14.09 7.32
N ARG A 63 -2.25 -13.07 7.46
CA ARG A 63 -3.15 -12.63 6.40
C ARG A 63 -2.90 -11.16 6.17
N ILE A 64 -2.49 -10.85 4.96
CA ILE A 64 -2.28 -9.49 4.51
C ILE A 64 -3.53 -8.95 3.84
N ASP A 65 -3.77 -7.65 3.97
CA ASP A 65 -4.94 -7.05 3.34
C ASP A 65 -4.81 -7.08 1.82
N VAL A 66 -3.78 -6.48 1.21
CA VAL A 66 -3.62 -6.48 -0.25
C VAL A 66 -2.22 -6.88 -0.69
N PHE A 67 -2.14 -7.64 -1.77
CA PHE A 67 -0.86 -8.06 -2.34
C PHE A 67 -0.83 -7.88 -3.85
N TYR A 68 0.07 -7.04 -4.33
CA TYR A 68 0.45 -6.92 -5.73
C TYR A 68 1.85 -7.49 -5.89
N SER A 69 1.91 -8.78 -6.26
CA SER A 69 3.14 -9.56 -6.41
C SER A 69 4.23 -8.80 -7.17
N GLY A 70 5.44 -8.76 -6.59
CA GLY A 70 6.62 -8.06 -7.13
C GLY A 70 6.57 -6.53 -7.06
N VAL A 71 5.45 -5.93 -6.63
CA VAL A 71 5.26 -4.46 -6.64
C VAL A 71 5.04 -3.92 -5.25
N MET A 72 3.91 -4.26 -4.62
CA MET A 72 3.56 -3.71 -3.32
C MET A 72 2.75 -4.67 -2.46
N LEU A 73 2.86 -4.48 -1.16
CA LEU A 73 2.01 -5.08 -0.14
C LEU A 73 1.34 -4.00 0.69
N GLY A 74 0.05 -4.16 0.92
CA GLY A 74 -0.78 -3.26 1.71
C GLY A 74 -1.26 -3.91 2.99
N GLU A 75 -1.08 -3.25 4.13
CA GLU A 75 -1.68 -3.66 5.40
C GLU A 75 -2.49 -2.53 6.05
N HIS A 76 -3.60 -2.90 6.64
CA HIS A 76 -4.55 -1.96 7.21
C HIS A 76 -4.79 -2.24 8.70
N LYS A 77 -5.05 -1.18 9.46
CA LYS A 77 -5.49 -1.24 10.84
C LYS A 77 -6.74 -0.42 11.05
N SER A 78 -7.40 -0.65 12.18
CA SER A 78 -8.48 0.22 12.61
C SER A 78 -7.99 1.66 12.78
N LEU A 79 -8.92 2.61 12.71
CA LEU A 79 -8.64 4.03 12.91
C LEU A 79 -7.82 4.28 14.18
N ASP A 80 -6.81 5.16 14.08
CA ASP A 80 -5.88 5.56 15.13
C ASP A 80 -5.02 4.43 15.74
N ALA A 81 -5.00 3.25 15.12
CA ALA A 81 -4.18 2.16 15.59
C ALA A 81 -2.67 2.38 15.32
N ASP A 82 -1.87 1.65 16.08
CA ASP A 82 -0.42 1.64 15.93
C ASP A 82 0.00 0.95 14.61
N LEU A 83 0.47 1.77 13.65
CA LEU A 83 0.93 1.33 12.34
C LEU A 83 2.28 0.62 12.37
N SER A 84 3.06 0.72 13.45
CA SER A 84 4.32 -0.05 13.56
C SER A 84 4.05 -1.56 13.53
N LYS A 85 2.93 -2.00 14.11
CA LYS A 85 2.49 -3.40 14.06
C LYS A 85 2.09 -3.83 12.66
N ALA A 86 1.47 -2.95 11.88
CA ALA A 86 1.15 -3.21 10.48
C ALA A 86 2.43 -3.36 9.65
N ALA A 87 3.40 -2.46 9.87
CA ALA A 87 4.69 -2.53 9.22
C ALA A 87 5.41 -3.84 9.58
N SER A 88 5.54 -4.19 10.86
CA SER A 88 6.15 -5.47 11.27
C SER A 88 5.53 -6.68 10.58
N GLN A 89 4.19 -6.74 10.49
CA GLN A 89 3.49 -7.83 9.81
C GLN A 89 3.84 -7.90 8.32
N ALA A 90 3.87 -6.76 7.64
CA ALA A 90 4.28 -6.66 6.25
C ALA A 90 5.74 -7.12 6.05
N PHE A 91 6.68 -6.69 6.89
CA PHE A 91 8.08 -7.12 6.81
C PHE A 91 8.24 -8.63 7.06
N ASP A 92 7.55 -9.19 8.05
CA ASP A 92 7.56 -10.62 8.35
C ASP A 92 7.03 -11.46 7.17
N TYR A 93 6.01 -10.95 6.48
CA TYR A 93 5.48 -11.58 5.26
C TYR A 93 6.53 -11.61 4.14
N VAL A 94 7.21 -10.48 3.88
CA VAL A 94 8.28 -10.41 2.87
C VAL A 94 9.40 -11.39 3.19
N GLN A 95 9.84 -11.47 4.46
CA GLN A 95 10.84 -12.45 4.88
C GLN A 95 10.37 -13.90 4.67
N SER A 96 9.08 -14.16 4.83
CA SER A 96 8.49 -15.48 4.62
C SER A 96 8.49 -15.87 3.14
N LEU A 97 8.15 -14.95 2.22
CA LEU A 97 8.27 -15.17 0.78
C LEU A 97 9.70 -15.54 0.37
N THR A 98 10.68 -14.77 0.84
CA THR A 98 12.10 -15.03 0.56
C THR A 98 12.53 -16.41 1.05
N ARG A 99 12.11 -16.81 2.25
CA ARG A 99 12.42 -18.12 2.84
C ARG A 99 11.78 -19.27 2.08
N GLU A 100 10.58 -19.07 1.54
CA GLU A 100 9.88 -20.04 0.70
C GLU A 100 10.45 -20.09 -0.73
N GLY A 101 11.46 -19.28 -1.06
CA GLY A 101 12.08 -19.20 -2.39
C GLY A 101 11.25 -18.41 -3.41
N ARG A 102 10.22 -17.68 -2.95
CA ARG A 102 9.34 -16.83 -3.77
C ARG A 102 9.89 -15.41 -3.92
N ILE A 103 11.19 -15.29 -4.20
CA ILE A 103 11.90 -14.00 -4.25
C ILE A 103 11.33 -13.09 -5.34
N ASP A 104 10.96 -13.66 -6.49
CA ASP A 104 10.37 -12.91 -7.62
C ASP A 104 8.99 -12.30 -7.29
N GLU A 105 8.35 -12.76 -6.21
CA GLU A 105 7.08 -12.23 -5.74
C GLU A 105 7.26 -11.16 -4.65
N ALA A 106 8.47 -11.02 -4.10
CA ALA A 106 8.74 -10.08 -3.03
C ALA A 106 8.41 -8.64 -3.47
N PRO A 107 7.54 -7.93 -2.74
CA PRO A 107 7.15 -6.57 -3.09
C PRO A 107 8.31 -5.61 -2.83
N ARG A 108 8.53 -4.63 -3.72
CA ARG A 108 9.45 -3.53 -3.44
C ARG A 108 8.87 -2.55 -2.41
N TYR A 109 7.57 -2.31 -2.44
CA TYR A 109 6.93 -1.30 -1.59
C TYR A 109 6.03 -1.92 -0.52
N ILE A 110 6.05 -1.34 0.68
CA ILE A 110 5.07 -1.64 1.72
C ILE A 110 4.26 -0.37 1.99
N VAL A 111 2.94 -0.48 1.94
CA VAL A 111 2.02 0.61 2.29
C VAL A 111 1.19 0.18 3.49
N VAL A 112 1.20 0.96 4.56
CA VAL A 112 0.34 0.72 5.72
C VAL A 112 -0.58 1.90 6.00
N SER A 113 -1.79 1.62 6.46
CA SER A 113 -2.79 2.65 6.73
C SER A 113 -3.75 2.29 7.86
N ASP A 114 -4.26 3.30 8.55
CA ASP A 114 -5.30 3.24 9.58
C ASP A 114 -6.50 4.10 9.18
N PHE A 115 -6.81 4.18 7.89
CA PHE A 115 -7.72 5.16 7.25
C PHE A 115 -7.25 6.62 7.34
N ALA A 116 -6.80 7.11 8.49
CA ALA A 116 -6.41 8.50 8.70
C ALA A 116 -5.03 8.84 8.16
N ARG A 117 -4.11 7.87 8.14
CA ARG A 117 -2.72 8.04 7.73
C ARG A 117 -2.33 6.99 6.71
N ILE A 118 -1.41 7.37 5.84
CA ILE A 118 -0.73 6.46 4.91
C ILE A 118 0.76 6.56 5.18
N VAL A 119 1.41 5.41 5.32
CA VAL A 119 2.87 5.29 5.48
C VAL A 119 3.40 4.37 4.39
N LEU A 120 4.46 4.79 3.72
CA LEU A 120 5.09 4.09 2.61
C LEU A 120 6.56 3.79 2.94
N TYR A 121 6.95 2.54 2.71
CA TYR A 121 8.33 2.07 2.75
C TYR A 121 8.75 1.62 1.35
N ASP A 122 10.02 1.86 1.01
CA ASP A 122 10.70 1.30 -0.16
C ASP A 122 11.78 0.35 0.35
N LEU A 123 11.65 -0.94 0.04
CA LEU A 123 12.56 -1.99 0.51
C LEU A 123 13.91 -1.97 -0.21
N GLU A 124 14.03 -1.18 -1.28
CA GLU A 124 15.29 -0.92 -1.98
C GLU A 124 15.93 0.42 -1.58
N SER A 125 15.39 1.13 -0.59
CA SER A 125 16.04 2.34 -0.05
C SER A 125 17.31 1.99 0.74
N GLU A 126 18.15 2.99 1.03
CA GLU A 126 19.37 2.80 1.84
C GLU A 126 19.09 2.20 3.22
N ASP A 127 17.97 2.58 3.83
CA ASP A 127 17.47 1.99 5.08
C ASP A 127 15.97 1.66 4.92
N SER A 128 15.71 0.40 4.55
CA SER A 128 14.35 -0.12 4.34
C SER A 128 13.47 -0.09 5.59
N SER A 129 14.05 0.10 6.79
CA SER A 129 13.29 0.18 8.05
C SER A 129 12.65 1.55 8.29
N ILE A 130 13.07 2.57 7.54
CA ILE A 130 12.57 3.94 7.65
C ILE A 130 11.55 4.21 6.53
N PRO A 131 10.35 4.72 6.84
CA PRO A 131 9.38 5.05 5.80
C PRO A 131 9.88 6.23 4.97
N ILE A 132 9.74 6.12 3.65
CA ILE A 132 10.07 7.20 2.70
C ILE A 132 8.98 8.27 2.63
N ALA A 133 7.77 7.96 3.11
CA ALA A 133 6.70 8.93 3.28
C ALA A 133 5.75 8.53 4.42
N SER A 134 5.23 9.52 5.14
CA SER A 134 4.19 9.35 6.16
C SER A 134 3.35 10.62 6.20
N PHE A 135 2.05 10.52 5.91
CA PHE A 135 1.18 11.69 5.79
C PHE A 135 -0.29 11.35 6.06
N PRO A 136 -1.13 12.35 6.42
CA PRO A 136 -2.57 12.15 6.56
C PRO A 136 -3.21 11.77 5.21
N THR A 137 -4.15 10.83 5.18
CA THR A 137 -4.88 10.43 3.98
C THR A 137 -5.54 11.60 3.26
N ALA A 138 -6.02 12.61 4.02
CA ALA A 138 -6.54 13.86 3.49
C ALA A 138 -5.56 14.63 2.58
N LYS A 139 -4.26 14.33 2.68
CA LYS A 139 -3.16 14.92 1.90
C LYS A 139 -2.67 14.03 0.76
N LEU A 140 -3.37 12.95 0.41
CA LEU A 140 -2.95 12.04 -0.67
C LEU A 140 -2.67 12.78 -2.00
N HIS A 141 -3.52 13.72 -2.38
CA HIS A 141 -3.39 14.51 -3.61
C HIS A 141 -2.08 15.34 -3.70
N GLU A 142 -1.48 15.70 -2.56
CA GLU A 142 -0.18 16.37 -2.47
C GLU A 142 0.98 15.36 -2.60
N ASN A 143 0.75 14.10 -2.25
CA ASN A 143 1.74 13.04 -2.10
C ASN A 143 1.72 11.96 -3.19
N ILE A 144 0.87 12.09 -4.22
CA ILE A 144 0.70 11.10 -5.31
C ILE A 144 2.01 10.71 -6.02
N ARG A 145 3.04 11.55 -5.99
CA ARG A 145 4.35 11.26 -6.61
C ARG A 145 5.07 10.08 -5.96
N HIS A 146 4.85 9.85 -4.67
CA HIS A 146 5.42 8.70 -3.95
C HIS A 146 4.87 7.36 -4.49
N PHE A 147 3.73 7.38 -5.18
CA PHE A 147 3.05 6.21 -5.74
C PHE A 147 3.18 6.12 -7.27
N GLY A 148 4.24 6.71 -7.84
CA GLY A 148 4.54 6.62 -9.27
C GLY A 148 4.56 5.18 -9.80
N PHE A 149 5.01 4.25 -8.95
CA PHE A 149 5.05 2.80 -9.22
C PHE A 149 3.67 2.18 -9.53
N LEU A 150 2.56 2.78 -9.08
CA LEU A 150 1.20 2.33 -9.40
C LEU A 150 0.66 2.92 -10.70
N SER A 151 1.08 4.12 -11.08
CA SER A 151 0.55 4.79 -12.27
C SER A 151 1.29 4.43 -13.55
N GLY A 152 2.43 3.72 -13.45
CA GLY A 152 3.34 3.48 -14.55
C GLY A 152 4.11 4.73 -14.99
N TYR A 153 4.04 5.83 -14.23
CA TYR A 153 4.98 6.94 -14.32
C TYR A 153 6.18 6.61 -13.44
N GLN A 154 7.24 6.06 -14.03
CA GLN A 154 8.54 6.14 -13.39
C GLN A 154 8.93 7.63 -13.33
N VAL A 155 9.18 8.14 -12.13
CA VAL A 155 9.88 9.41 -11.99
C VAL A 155 11.25 9.17 -12.62
N GLN A 156 11.50 9.72 -13.81
CA GLN A 156 12.87 9.79 -14.29
C GLN A 156 13.64 10.64 -13.26
N PRO A 157 14.78 10.14 -12.74
CA PRO A 157 15.73 11.02 -12.08
C PRO A 157 16.01 12.17 -13.05
N VAL A 158 15.90 13.40 -12.56
CA VAL A 158 16.43 14.53 -13.32
C VAL A 158 17.94 14.39 -13.19
N ASP A 159 18.60 14.09 -14.31
CA ASP A 159 20.06 14.11 -14.43
C ASP A 159 20.65 15.49 -14.07
#